data_AF-A0A229VYP2-F1
#
_entry.id   AF-A0A229VYP2-F1
#
_cell.length_a   1.000
_cell.length_b   1.000
_cell.length_c   1.000
_cell.angle_alpha   90.00
_cell.angle_beta   90.00
_cell.angle_gamma   90.00
#
_symmetry.space_group_name_H-M   'P 1'
#
loop_
_entity.id
_entity.type
_entity.pdbx_description
1 polymer ?
#
loop_
_entity_poly.entity_id
_entity_poly.type
_entity_poly.pdbx_seq_one_letter_code
_entity_poly.pdbx_strand_id
1 'polypeptide(L)'
;MPGEGPSLIHSTDVTGHMALHRLVAMGVLTRLDDTCGYRNDYADTPLGRALIVEPMIPYGATAAGKLALWVWVGGRFPACFDLISTSHYRARVHGRDMHVHNRRMLTNHMVLLAGLRITSPIRTACDLACMEPAERQGCDVNQLLAVLMTKYEISPDDCLNMLWRNQRWPRHSLGITTFIALKRRRKSWPGVDDDGTGWGAASAADGDGMVGSAHPDVQYGSARPTNVFVHCDGSA
;
A
#
# COMPACT_ATOMS: atom_id res chain seq x y z
N MET A 1 -3.41 8.96 17.83
CA MET A 1 -2.49 9.82 17.06
C MET A 1 -1.10 9.22 17.20
N PRO A 2 -0.27 9.20 16.13
CA PRO A 2 1.13 8.84 16.29
C PRO A 2 1.75 9.67 17.42
N GLY A 3 2.60 9.05 18.25
CA GLY A 3 3.14 9.70 19.44
C GLY A 3 3.90 10.98 19.08
N GLU A 4 4.00 11.93 20.01
CA GLU A 4 4.80 13.13 19.81
C GLU A 4 6.28 12.73 19.53
N GLY A 5 6.93 13.38 18.56
CA GLY A 5 8.34 13.17 18.21
C GLY A 5 8.63 12.74 16.76
N PRO A 6 9.90 12.43 16.44
CA PRO A 6 10.29 11.97 15.10
C PRO A 6 9.91 10.50 14.89
N SER A 7 9.56 10.15 13.65
CA SER A 7 9.24 8.77 13.24
C SER A 7 10.48 7.88 13.11
N LEU A 8 11.63 8.49 12.82
CA LEU A 8 12.95 7.86 12.73
C LEU A 8 13.81 8.27 13.92
N ILE A 9 14.52 7.30 14.47
CA ILE A 9 15.47 7.49 15.56
C ILE A 9 16.83 7.04 15.07
N HIS A 10 17.78 7.98 15.07
CA HIS A 10 19.17 7.73 14.76
C HIS A 10 19.95 7.37 16.01
N SER A 11 21.08 6.67 15.83
CA SER A 11 22.02 6.36 16.90
C SER A 11 22.58 7.61 17.61
N THR A 12 22.54 8.77 16.94
CA THR A 12 22.91 10.08 17.48
C THR A 12 21.82 10.74 18.33
N ASP A 13 20.56 10.35 18.12
CA ASP A 13 19.42 10.85 18.90
C ASP A 13 19.30 10.11 20.25
N VAL A 14 19.99 8.98 20.35
CA VAL A 14 20.13 8.17 21.55
C VAL A 14 21.59 8.15 22.00
N THR A 15 21.89 7.58 23.17
CA THR A 15 23.26 7.48 23.71
C THR A 15 24.13 6.43 22.96
N GLY A 16 24.12 6.48 21.62
CA GLY A 16 24.89 5.63 20.72
C GLY A 16 24.21 4.34 20.29
N HIS A 17 24.93 3.55 19.48
CA HIS A 17 24.47 2.30 18.85
C HIS A 17 23.93 1.27 19.86
N MET A 18 24.52 1.19 21.05
CA MET A 18 24.06 0.25 22.09
C MET A 18 22.68 0.60 22.63
N ALA A 19 22.36 1.89 22.78
CA ALA A 19 21.04 2.33 23.17
C ALA A 19 20.01 2.03 22.08
N LEU A 20 20.36 2.27 20.81
CA LEU A 20 19.52 1.93 19.66
C LEU A 20 19.22 0.42 19.61
N HIS A 21 20.24 -0.43 19.78
CA HIS A 21 20.06 -1.89 19.78
C HIS A 21 19.17 -2.36 20.93
N ARG A 22 19.27 -1.75 22.12
CA ARG A 22 18.38 -2.03 23.25
C ARG A 22 16.92 -1.67 22.93
N LEU A 23 16.68 -0.51 22.31
CA LEU A 23 15.32 -0.10 21.91
C LEU A 23 14.71 -1.05 20.87
N VAL A 24 15.52 -1.56 19.94
CA VAL A 24 15.09 -2.60 19.00
C VAL A 24 14.78 -3.91 19.74
N ALA A 25 15.64 -4.34 20.66
CA ALA A 25 15.43 -5.56 21.44
C ALA A 25 14.17 -5.49 22.33
N MET A 26 13.80 -4.30 22.80
CA MET A 26 12.56 -4.06 23.54
C MET A 26 11.32 -3.94 22.66
N GLY A 27 11.47 -4.00 21.33
CA GLY A 27 10.36 -3.86 20.39
C GLY A 27 9.78 -2.45 20.29
N VAL A 28 10.53 -1.42 20.74
CA VAL A 28 10.14 -0.01 20.60
C VAL A 28 10.41 0.49 19.19
N LEU A 29 11.53 0.05 18.62
CA LEU A 29 11.94 0.39 17.25
C LEU A 29 12.01 -0.87 16.39
N THR A 30 11.71 -0.72 15.10
CA THR A 30 12.16 -1.67 14.09
C THR A 30 13.43 -1.14 13.44
N ARG A 31 14.48 -1.97 13.47
CA ARG A 31 15.78 -1.61 12.91
C ARG A 31 15.69 -1.40 11.41
N LEU A 32 16.25 -0.29 10.94
CA LEU A 32 16.48 -0.08 9.52
C LEU A 32 17.89 -0.55 9.17
N ASP A 33 18.90 0.13 9.66
CA ASP A 33 20.31 -0.22 9.53
C ASP A 33 20.97 -0.20 10.93
N ASP A 34 22.30 -0.23 11.00
CA ASP A 34 23.01 -0.19 12.29
C ASP A 34 22.91 1.19 12.98
N THR A 35 22.53 2.23 12.25
CA THR A 35 22.53 3.63 12.70
C THR A 35 21.13 4.22 12.88
N CYS A 36 20.08 3.56 12.41
CA CYS A 36 18.73 4.10 12.32
C CYS A 36 17.66 3.02 12.51
N GLY A 37 16.55 3.38 13.16
CA GLY A 37 15.33 2.57 13.24
C GLY A 37 14.09 3.46 13.22
N TYR A 38 12.95 2.90 12.80
CA TYR A 38 11.67 3.60 12.90
C TYR A 38 10.92 3.16 14.15
N ARG A 39 10.09 4.03 14.71
CA ARG A 39 9.26 3.69 15.87
C ARG A 39 8.05 2.84 15.50
N ASN A 40 7.79 1.81 16.29
CA ASN A 40 6.72 0.86 15.99
C ASN A 40 5.32 1.46 16.19
N ASP A 41 5.14 2.46 17.05
CA ASP A 41 3.86 3.15 17.25
C ASP A 41 3.39 3.93 16.02
N TYR A 42 4.33 4.37 15.16
CA TYR A 42 3.99 4.94 13.85
C TYR A 42 3.58 3.85 12.85
N ALA A 43 4.09 2.64 12.99
CA ALA A 43 3.88 1.58 12.01
C ALA A 43 2.45 0.99 12.01
N ASP A 44 1.66 1.25 13.05
CA ASP A 44 0.31 0.69 13.20
C ASP A 44 -0.72 1.30 12.24
N THR A 45 -0.53 2.57 11.85
CA THR A 45 -1.49 3.30 11.02
C THR A 45 -0.91 3.63 9.63
N PRO A 46 -1.73 3.70 8.56
CA PRO A 46 -1.25 4.14 7.26
C PRO A 46 -0.61 5.53 7.30
N LEU A 47 -1.18 6.44 8.09
CA LEU A 47 -0.66 7.79 8.29
C LEU A 47 0.72 7.77 8.94
N GLY A 48 0.90 7.00 10.01
CA GLY A 48 2.20 6.87 10.69
C GLY A 48 3.24 6.16 9.82
N ARG A 49 2.85 5.16 9.03
CA ARG A 49 3.72 4.53 8.04
C ARG A 49 4.15 5.50 6.93
N ALA A 50 3.26 6.40 6.52
CA ALA A 50 3.62 7.46 5.59
C ALA A 50 4.66 8.41 6.20
N LEU A 51 4.50 8.80 7.47
CA LEU A 51 5.48 9.63 8.21
C LEU A 51 6.84 8.92 8.41
N ILE A 52 6.88 7.60 8.41
CA ILE A 52 8.15 6.83 8.41
C ILE A 52 8.83 6.93 7.04
N VAL A 53 8.08 6.79 5.95
CA VAL A 53 8.62 6.69 4.59
C VAL A 53 8.94 8.04 3.95
N GLU A 54 8.17 9.08 4.26
CA GLU A 54 8.32 10.44 3.71
C GLU A 54 9.77 10.96 3.75
N PRO A 55 10.48 10.93 4.91
CA PRO A 55 11.85 11.43 4.97
C PRO A 55 12.89 10.50 4.29
N MET A 56 12.50 9.28 3.92
CA MET A 56 13.42 8.30 3.32
C MET A 56 13.47 8.36 1.79
N ILE A 57 12.48 8.96 1.14
CA ILE A 57 12.40 8.99 -0.32
C ILE A 57 12.80 10.36 -0.88
N PRO A 58 13.38 10.42 -2.09
CA PRO A 58 13.74 11.70 -2.69
C PRO A 58 12.54 12.62 -2.90
N TYR A 59 12.76 13.92 -2.74
CA TYR A 59 11.71 14.92 -2.95
C TYR A 59 11.06 14.78 -4.33
N GLY A 60 9.73 14.79 -4.35
CA GLY A 60 8.94 14.70 -5.57
C GLY A 60 8.74 13.27 -6.11
N ALA A 61 9.46 12.27 -5.60
CA ALA A 61 9.20 10.87 -5.91
C ALA A 61 7.87 10.39 -5.33
N THR A 62 7.25 9.41 -5.97
CA THR A 62 6.02 8.77 -5.48
C THR A 62 6.31 7.34 -5.05
N ALA A 63 5.98 6.98 -3.81
CA ALA A 63 6.08 5.61 -3.33
C ALA A 63 5.13 4.70 -4.11
N ALA A 64 5.62 3.55 -4.58
CA ALA A 64 4.89 2.59 -5.39
C ALA A 64 5.18 1.14 -4.95
N GLY A 65 4.60 0.16 -5.65
CA GLY A 65 4.94 -1.25 -5.48
C GLY A 65 4.87 -1.74 -4.03
N LYS A 66 5.93 -2.44 -3.58
CA LYS A 66 6.01 -3.01 -2.22
C LYS A 66 6.11 -1.94 -1.14
N LEU A 67 6.69 -0.78 -1.45
CA LEU A 67 6.77 0.33 -0.50
C LEU A 67 5.40 0.95 -0.24
N ALA A 68 4.64 1.23 -1.30
CA ALA A 68 3.27 1.72 -1.17
C ALA A 68 2.38 0.69 -0.45
N LEU A 69 2.52 -0.59 -0.80
CA LEU A 69 1.80 -1.67 -0.13
C LEU A 69 2.08 -1.66 1.38
N TRP A 70 3.35 -1.58 1.79
CA TRP A 70 3.69 -1.53 3.22
C TRP A 70 3.03 -0.33 3.91
N VAL A 71 2.97 0.84 3.28
CA VAL A 71 2.24 1.99 3.84
C VAL A 71 0.75 1.70 3.97
N TRP A 72 0.12 1.04 3.00
CA TRP A 72 -1.33 0.75 3.05
C TRP A 72 -1.70 -0.35 4.07
N VAL A 73 -0.99 -1.47 4.09
CA VAL A 73 -1.38 -2.66 4.87
C VAL A 73 -0.41 -3.05 5.97
N GLY A 74 0.79 -2.47 6.02
CA GLY A 74 1.83 -2.84 6.98
C GLY A 74 2.55 -4.14 6.60
N GLY A 75 3.00 -4.88 7.61
CA GLY A 75 3.76 -6.12 7.44
C GLY A 75 5.28 -5.90 7.44
N ARG A 76 6.01 -6.81 6.79
CA ARG A 76 7.48 -6.74 6.74
C ARG A 76 7.92 -5.51 5.94
N PHE A 77 8.80 -4.70 6.54
CA PHE A 77 9.37 -3.53 5.87
C PHE A 77 10.16 -3.96 4.61
N PRO A 78 9.96 -3.30 3.46
CA PRO A 78 10.58 -3.72 2.21
C PRO A 78 12.09 -3.46 2.20
N ALA A 79 12.86 -4.40 1.64
CA ALA A 79 14.30 -4.27 1.46
C ALA A 79 14.70 -3.34 0.30
N CYS A 80 13.74 -3.00 -0.58
CA CYS A 80 13.93 -2.11 -1.71
C CYS A 80 12.74 -1.16 -1.83
N PHE A 81 13.03 0.10 -2.18
CA PHE A 81 12.05 1.15 -2.37
C PHE A 81 11.66 1.27 -3.83
N ASP A 82 10.46 0.78 -4.16
CA ASP A 82 9.84 0.99 -5.47
C ASP A 82 9.27 2.42 -5.52
N LEU A 83 9.78 3.23 -6.45
CA LEU A 83 9.44 4.64 -6.62
C LEU A 83 9.01 4.93 -8.06
N ILE A 84 8.12 5.89 -8.24
CA ILE A 84 7.83 6.49 -9.54
C ILE A 84 8.38 7.91 -9.54
N SER A 85 9.28 8.19 -10.48
CA SER A 85 9.85 9.51 -10.70
C SER A 85 10.38 9.65 -12.12
N THR A 86 10.45 10.88 -12.63
CA THR A 86 11.14 11.22 -13.88
C THR A 86 12.65 11.34 -13.69
N SER A 87 13.11 11.51 -12.46
CA SER A 87 14.53 11.59 -12.09
C SER A 87 15.11 10.21 -11.84
N HIS A 88 16.38 10.01 -12.20
CA HIS A 88 17.10 8.77 -11.88
C HIS A 88 17.74 8.89 -10.49
N TYR A 89 17.27 8.06 -9.54
CA TYR A 89 17.91 7.91 -8.23
C TYR A 89 18.56 6.54 -8.12
N ARG A 90 19.75 6.49 -7.53
CA ARG A 90 20.53 5.25 -7.31
C ARG A 90 21.16 5.15 -5.93
N ALA A 91 20.87 6.10 -5.04
CA ALA A 91 21.41 6.09 -3.68
C ALA A 91 20.70 5.03 -2.83
N ARG A 92 21.45 4.37 -1.95
CA ARG A 92 20.87 3.54 -0.90
C ARG A 92 20.42 4.42 0.25
N VAL A 93 19.22 4.18 0.77
CA VAL A 93 18.73 4.83 1.98
C VAL A 93 18.51 3.79 3.04
N HIS A 94 19.16 3.98 4.18
CA HIS A 94 19.18 3.07 5.30
C HIS A 94 19.48 1.61 4.95
N GLY A 95 20.37 1.35 3.99
CA GLY A 95 20.67 -0.01 3.52
C GLY A 95 19.63 -0.63 2.58
N ARG A 96 18.66 0.16 2.06
CA ARG A 96 17.71 -0.27 1.04
C ARG A 96 18.10 0.29 -0.31
N ASP A 97 18.00 -0.54 -1.35
CA ASP A 97 18.14 -0.09 -2.73
C ASP A 97 16.89 0.69 -3.19
N MET A 98 17.07 1.59 -4.16
CA MET A 98 15.96 2.30 -4.80
C MET A 98 15.73 1.78 -6.22
N HIS A 99 14.49 1.39 -6.52
CA HIS A 99 14.04 1.06 -7.86
C HIS A 99 13.11 2.15 -8.38
N VAL A 100 13.60 2.95 -9.32
CA VAL A 100 12.83 4.06 -9.89
C VAL A 100 12.24 3.67 -11.23
N HIS A 101 10.93 3.79 -11.34
CA HIS A 101 10.18 3.61 -12.57
C HIS A 101 9.83 4.97 -13.18
N ASN A 102 10.25 5.20 -14.42
CA ASN A 102 9.79 6.34 -15.19
C ASN A 102 8.44 6.00 -15.85
N ARG A 103 7.34 6.33 -15.18
CA ARG A 103 5.98 6.04 -15.64
C ARG A 103 5.12 7.28 -15.52
N ARG A 104 4.25 7.51 -16.51
CA ARG A 104 3.24 8.58 -16.42
C ARG A 104 2.25 8.27 -15.29
N MET A 105 2.00 9.27 -14.45
CA MET A 105 1.03 9.22 -13.37
C MET A 105 -0.13 10.17 -13.68
N LEU A 106 -1.35 9.63 -13.72
CA LEU A 106 -2.55 10.44 -13.70
C LEU A 106 -2.86 10.81 -12.24
N THR A 107 -3.52 11.94 -12.01
CA THR A 107 -3.77 12.47 -10.66
C THR A 107 -4.55 11.48 -9.78
N ASN A 108 -5.49 10.73 -10.36
CA ASN A 108 -6.27 9.70 -9.66
C ASN A 108 -5.48 8.41 -9.32
N HIS A 109 -4.24 8.27 -9.80
CA HIS A 109 -3.36 7.14 -9.46
C HIS A 109 -2.50 7.41 -8.23
N MET A 110 -2.63 8.60 -7.62
CA MET A 110 -1.80 9.07 -6.52
C MET A 110 -2.68 9.58 -5.38
N VAL A 111 -2.20 9.40 -4.16
CA VAL A 111 -2.73 9.98 -2.93
C VAL A 111 -1.60 10.72 -2.24
N LEU A 112 -1.91 11.82 -1.56
CA LEU A 112 -0.99 12.51 -0.66
C LEU A 112 -1.34 12.13 0.78
N LEU A 113 -0.40 11.53 1.50
CA LEU A 113 -0.60 11.05 2.87
C LEU A 113 0.54 11.55 3.76
N ALA A 114 0.25 12.46 4.70
CA ALA A 114 1.27 13.07 5.56
C ALA A 114 2.49 13.62 4.81
N GLY A 115 2.29 14.29 3.67
CA GLY A 115 3.36 14.81 2.82
C GLY A 115 3.94 13.79 1.83
N LEU A 116 3.78 12.48 2.07
CA LEU A 116 4.19 11.42 1.16
C LEU A 116 3.27 11.33 -0.05
N ARG A 117 3.84 11.45 -1.26
CA ARG A 117 3.17 11.04 -2.49
C ARG A 117 3.24 9.53 -2.60
N ILE A 118 2.08 8.87 -2.70
CA ILE A 118 1.97 7.41 -2.76
C ILE A 118 0.99 6.98 -3.84
N THR A 119 1.19 5.81 -4.46
CA THR A 119 0.19 5.26 -5.39
C THR A 119 -1.12 4.93 -4.68
N SER A 120 -2.25 5.20 -5.33
CA SER A 120 -3.56 4.84 -4.78
C SER A 120 -3.68 3.32 -4.56
N PRO A 121 -4.52 2.83 -3.63
CA PRO A 121 -4.64 1.39 -3.36
C PRO A 121 -4.88 0.52 -4.61
N ILE A 122 -5.75 0.96 -5.54
CA ILE A 122 -5.98 0.26 -6.82
C ILE A 122 -4.70 0.24 -7.67
N ARG A 123 -4.01 1.37 -7.76
CA ARG A 123 -2.73 1.48 -8.49
C ARG A 123 -1.67 0.57 -7.87
N THR A 124 -1.54 0.55 -6.55
CA THR A 124 -0.62 -0.34 -5.83
C THR A 124 -0.94 -1.81 -6.14
N ALA A 125 -2.22 -2.19 -6.14
CA ALA A 125 -2.64 -3.55 -6.52
C ALA A 125 -2.20 -3.89 -7.95
N CYS A 126 -2.40 -2.99 -8.91
CA CYS A 126 -1.94 -3.18 -10.29
C CYS A 126 -0.41 -3.26 -10.40
N ASP A 127 0.34 -2.42 -9.67
CA ASP A 127 1.80 -2.46 -9.64
C ASP A 127 2.31 -3.83 -9.16
N LEU A 128 1.70 -4.39 -8.11
CA LEU A 128 2.03 -5.70 -7.55
C LEU A 128 1.64 -6.85 -8.50
N ALA A 129 0.44 -6.81 -9.09
CA ALA A 129 -0.03 -7.84 -10.01
C ALA A 129 0.83 -7.94 -11.27
N CYS A 130 1.43 -6.81 -11.68
CA CYS A 130 2.35 -6.77 -12.80
C CYS A 130 3.80 -7.18 -12.43
N MET A 131 4.14 -7.42 -11.16
CA MET A 131 5.51 -7.80 -10.72
C MET A 131 6.00 -9.11 -11.35
N GLU A 132 7.25 -9.13 -11.82
CA GLU A 132 7.95 -10.32 -12.32
C GLU A 132 8.17 -11.31 -11.18
N PRO A 133 8.21 -12.64 -11.44
CA PRO A 133 8.43 -13.64 -10.41
C PRO A 133 9.64 -13.35 -9.51
N ALA A 134 10.75 -12.86 -10.08
CA ALA A 134 11.94 -12.47 -9.32
C ALA A 134 11.66 -11.31 -8.34
N GLU A 135 10.82 -10.35 -8.70
CA GLU A 135 10.44 -9.22 -7.83
C GLU A 135 9.48 -9.65 -6.71
N ARG A 136 8.77 -10.78 -6.90
CA ARG A 136 7.88 -11.40 -5.89
C ARG A 136 8.62 -12.27 -4.88
N GLN A 137 9.91 -12.52 -5.07
CA GLN A 137 10.64 -13.43 -4.20
C GLN A 137 10.59 -12.97 -2.73
N GLY A 138 10.23 -13.89 -1.84
CA GLY A 138 10.08 -13.62 -0.41
C GLY A 138 8.76 -12.97 0.01
N CYS A 139 7.78 -12.82 -0.89
CA CYS A 139 6.42 -12.40 -0.53
C CYS A 139 5.33 -13.16 -1.31
N ASP A 140 4.25 -13.55 -0.62
CA ASP A 140 3.03 -14.02 -1.29
C ASP A 140 2.23 -12.82 -1.79
N VAL A 141 2.51 -12.42 -3.04
CA VAL A 141 1.83 -11.29 -3.68
C VAL A 141 0.32 -11.51 -3.78
N ASN A 142 -0.16 -12.75 -3.95
CA ASN A 142 -1.60 -12.98 -4.04
C ASN A 142 -2.29 -12.77 -2.69
N GLN A 143 -1.67 -13.22 -1.61
CA GLN A 143 -2.15 -12.95 -0.26
C GLN A 143 -2.13 -11.45 0.05
N LEU A 144 -1.05 -10.75 -0.29
CA LEU A 144 -0.93 -9.31 -0.09
C LEU A 144 -1.95 -8.51 -0.90
N LEU A 145 -2.21 -8.93 -2.15
CA LEU A 145 -3.29 -8.38 -2.97
C LEU A 145 -4.65 -8.59 -2.31
N ALA A 146 -4.94 -9.80 -1.81
CA ALA A 146 -6.19 -10.07 -1.11
C ALA A 146 -6.36 -9.17 0.12
N VAL A 147 -5.34 -9.02 0.96
CA VAL A 147 -5.36 -8.13 2.14
C VAL A 147 -5.62 -6.69 1.74
N LEU A 148 -4.90 -6.17 0.74
CA LEU A 148 -5.08 -4.80 0.25
C LEU A 148 -6.49 -4.60 -0.31
N MET A 149 -6.96 -5.52 -1.15
CA MET A 149 -8.25 -5.44 -1.80
C MET A 149 -9.41 -5.52 -0.80
N THR A 150 -9.33 -6.41 0.19
CA THR A 150 -10.33 -6.48 1.27
C THR A 150 -10.33 -5.21 2.11
N LYS A 151 -9.15 -4.71 2.50
CA LYS A 151 -9.04 -3.53 3.38
C LYS A 151 -9.59 -2.24 2.76
N TYR A 152 -9.46 -2.09 1.44
CA TYR A 152 -9.87 -0.89 0.70
C TYR A 152 -11.06 -1.13 -0.24
N GLU A 153 -11.78 -2.25 -0.05
CA GLU A 153 -12.99 -2.60 -0.80
C GLU A 153 -12.79 -2.59 -2.32
N ILE A 154 -11.60 -2.99 -2.79
CA ILE A 154 -11.26 -3.02 -4.22
C ILE A 154 -11.71 -4.35 -4.82
N SER A 155 -12.48 -4.30 -5.91
CA SER A 155 -12.80 -5.50 -6.69
C SER A 155 -11.70 -5.83 -7.71
N PRO A 156 -11.55 -7.10 -8.12
CA PRO A 156 -10.69 -7.45 -9.25
C PRO A 156 -11.05 -6.68 -10.54
N ASP A 157 -12.34 -6.35 -10.71
CA ASP A 157 -12.83 -5.61 -11.87
C ASP A 157 -12.36 -4.15 -11.88
N ASP A 158 -12.23 -3.50 -10.72
CA ASP A 158 -11.65 -2.15 -10.63
C ASP A 158 -10.20 -2.13 -11.11
N CYS A 159 -9.41 -3.14 -10.69
CA CYS A 159 -8.03 -3.30 -11.12
C CYS A 159 -7.92 -3.62 -12.61
N LEU A 160 -8.79 -4.51 -13.13
CA LEU A 160 -8.84 -4.82 -14.56
C LEU A 160 -9.20 -3.56 -15.37
N ASN A 161 -10.20 -2.79 -14.94
CA ASN A 161 -10.58 -1.53 -15.58
C ASN A 161 -9.40 -0.53 -15.61
N MET A 162 -8.64 -0.42 -14.52
CA MET A 162 -7.43 0.41 -14.49
C MET A 162 -6.38 -0.09 -15.49
N LEU A 163 -6.10 -1.39 -15.54
CA LEU A 163 -5.14 -1.96 -16.49
C LEU A 163 -5.59 -1.78 -17.95
N TRP A 164 -6.87 -2.01 -18.26
CA TRP A 164 -7.41 -1.85 -19.62
C TRP A 164 -7.32 -0.40 -20.13
N ARG A 165 -7.51 0.58 -19.25
CA ARG A 165 -7.32 2.01 -19.57
C ARG A 165 -5.84 2.40 -19.75
N ASN A 166 -4.90 1.52 -19.39
CA ASN A 166 -3.47 1.78 -19.41
C ASN A 166 -2.68 0.63 -20.07
N GLN A 167 -2.97 0.31 -21.33
CA GLN A 167 -2.41 -0.86 -22.03
C GLN A 167 -0.87 -0.87 -22.14
N ARG A 168 -0.22 0.30 -22.04
CA ARG A 168 1.25 0.41 -22.06
C ARG A 168 1.91 0.16 -20.69
N TRP A 169 1.14 -0.27 -19.70
CA TRP A 169 1.68 -0.63 -18.41
C TRP A 169 2.68 -1.79 -18.58
N PRO A 170 3.89 -1.69 -18.00
CA PRO A 170 4.84 -2.79 -18.06
C PRO A 170 4.21 -4.09 -17.57
N ARG A 171 4.38 -5.17 -18.34
CA ARG A 171 3.91 -6.51 -17.95
C ARG A 171 2.40 -6.58 -17.72
N HIS A 172 1.67 -5.79 -18.52
CA HIS A 172 0.21 -5.71 -18.51
C HIS A 172 -0.48 -7.09 -18.53
N SER A 173 -0.05 -7.99 -19.41
CA SER A 173 -0.62 -9.35 -19.52
C SER A 173 -0.51 -10.17 -18.24
N LEU A 174 0.57 -9.99 -17.47
CA LEU A 174 0.76 -10.65 -16.18
C LEU A 174 -0.23 -10.13 -15.14
N GLY A 175 -0.44 -8.81 -15.10
CA GLY A 175 -1.45 -8.18 -14.25
C GLY A 175 -2.87 -8.67 -14.58
N ILE A 176 -3.24 -8.69 -15.86
CA ILE A 176 -4.54 -9.20 -16.33
C ILE A 176 -4.74 -10.65 -15.90
N THR A 177 -3.74 -11.52 -16.14
CA THR A 177 -3.81 -12.95 -15.78
C THR A 177 -3.99 -13.13 -14.28
N THR A 178 -3.27 -12.34 -13.47
CA THR A 178 -3.35 -12.37 -12.01
C THR A 178 -4.76 -12.03 -11.53
N PHE A 179 -5.37 -10.94 -12.02
CA PHE A 179 -6.71 -10.55 -11.58
C PHE A 179 -7.83 -11.46 -12.10
N ILE A 180 -7.69 -12.03 -13.31
CA ILE A 180 -8.62 -13.07 -13.80
C ILE A 180 -8.57 -14.30 -12.87
N ALA A 181 -7.39 -14.74 -12.46
CA ALA A 181 -7.24 -15.85 -11.52
C ALA A 181 -7.85 -15.54 -10.15
N LEU A 182 -7.62 -14.34 -9.61
CA LEU A 182 -8.23 -13.88 -8.34
C LEU A 182 -9.75 -13.82 -8.42
N LYS A 183 -10.32 -13.30 -9.53
CA LYS A 183 -11.76 -13.24 -9.75
C LYS A 183 -12.41 -14.63 -9.75
N ARG A 184 -11.76 -15.62 -10.38
CA ARG A 184 -12.23 -17.02 -10.37
C ARG A 184 -12.24 -17.62 -8.97
N ARG A 185 -11.19 -17.38 -8.17
CA ARG A 185 -11.09 -17.85 -6.78
C ARG A 185 -12.14 -17.21 -5.85
N ARG A 186 -12.49 -15.95 -6.08
CA ARG A 186 -13.54 -15.27 -5.28
C ARG A 186 -14.93 -15.83 -5.55
N LYS A 187 -15.22 -16.18 -6.81
CA LYS A 187 -16.50 -16.80 -7.20
C LYS A 187 -16.68 -18.22 -6.67
N SER A 188 -15.59 -18.91 -6.31
CA SER A 188 -15.65 -20.28 -5.75
C SER A 188 -15.82 -20.33 -4.22
N TRP A 189 -16.04 -19.20 -3.54
CA TRP A 189 -16.37 -19.19 -2.12
C TRP A 189 -17.87 -19.54 -1.95
N PRO A 190 -18.25 -20.55 -1.14
CA PRO A 190 -19.66 -20.84 -0.91
C PRO A 190 -20.31 -19.69 -0.15
N GLY A 191 -21.25 -18.98 -0.79
CA GLY A 191 -22.05 -17.93 -0.15
C GLY A 191 -22.00 -16.54 -0.80
N VAL A 192 -21.72 -16.41 -2.10
CA VAL A 192 -22.06 -15.19 -2.85
C VAL A 192 -23.02 -15.61 -3.96
N ASP A 193 -24.31 -15.48 -3.68
CA ASP A 193 -25.34 -15.57 -4.71
C ASP A 193 -25.11 -14.47 -5.76
N ASP A 194 -25.04 -14.91 -7.00
CA ASP A 194 -24.98 -14.10 -8.21
C ASP A 194 -26.38 -13.54 -8.45
N ASP A 195 -26.71 -12.40 -7.84
CA ASP A 195 -27.90 -11.63 -8.21
C ASP A 195 -27.68 -10.95 -9.55
N GLY A 196 -27.72 -11.77 -10.60
CA GLY A 196 -27.98 -11.37 -11.96
C GLY A 196 -29.41 -10.85 -12.10
N THR A 197 -29.59 -9.55 -11.93
CA THR A 197 -30.71 -8.78 -12.47
C THR A 197 -30.16 -7.40 -12.85
N GLY A 198 -30.01 -7.01 -14.11
CA GLY A 198 -31.05 -7.00 -15.13
C GLY A 198 -31.65 -5.59 -15.20
N TRP A 199 -30.87 -4.60 -15.65
CA TRP A 199 -31.41 -3.26 -15.94
C TRP A 199 -31.94 -3.22 -17.36
N GLY A 200 -33.19 -3.67 -17.49
CA GLY A 200 -34.11 -3.26 -18.54
C GLY A 200 -34.77 -1.94 -18.17
N ALA A 201 -35.04 -1.14 -19.20
CA ALA A 201 -35.53 0.23 -19.16
C ALA A 201 -36.87 0.42 -18.44
N ALA A 202 -37.03 1.60 -17.81
CA ALA A 202 -38.30 2.30 -17.72
C ALA A 202 -38.07 3.82 -17.78
N SER A 203 -38.75 4.46 -18.73
CA SER A 203 -38.87 5.91 -18.89
C SER A 203 -40.16 6.37 -18.21
N ALA A 204 -40.16 7.49 -17.49
CA ALA A 204 -41.08 8.63 -17.71
C ALA A 204 -41.06 9.66 -16.55
N ALA A 205 -41.03 10.93 -16.97
CA ALA A 205 -41.70 12.13 -16.43
C ALA A 205 -41.19 12.86 -15.16
N ASP A 206 -40.67 14.07 -15.42
CA ASP A 206 -41.00 15.40 -14.87
C ASP A 206 -41.17 15.67 -13.36
N GLY A 207 -40.49 16.75 -12.92
CA GLY A 207 -40.85 17.49 -11.70
C GLY A 207 -39.74 18.39 -11.15
N ASP A 208 -39.82 19.70 -11.44
CA ASP A 208 -39.04 20.79 -10.84
C ASP A 208 -39.10 20.85 -9.30
N GLY A 209 -38.03 21.31 -8.65
CA GLY A 209 -38.06 21.71 -7.24
C GLY A 209 -36.69 21.95 -6.59
N MET A 210 -36.32 23.23 -6.39
CA MET A 210 -35.17 23.68 -5.59
C MET A 210 -35.31 23.35 -4.08
N VAL A 211 -34.13 23.27 -3.42
CA VAL A 211 -33.76 23.81 -2.08
C VAL A 211 -33.07 22.76 -1.18
N GLY A 212 -31.85 23.12 -0.71
CA GLY A 212 -31.51 22.99 0.72
C GLY A 212 -30.64 21.81 1.19
N SER A 213 -29.35 22.11 1.35
CA SER A 213 -28.54 21.85 2.57
C SER A 213 -28.19 20.44 3.08
N ALA A 214 -26.98 20.41 3.66
CA ALA A 214 -26.47 19.52 4.71
C ALA A 214 -25.70 18.25 4.29
N HIS A 215 -24.38 18.42 4.34
CA HIS A 215 -23.39 17.37 4.61
C HIS A 215 -23.71 16.65 5.94
N PRO A 216 -23.60 15.31 6.01
CA PRO A 216 -23.31 14.64 7.26
C PRO A 216 -21.92 13.99 7.25
N ASP A 217 -21.22 14.24 8.35
CA ASP A 217 -19.95 13.65 8.76
C ASP A 217 -20.05 12.11 8.86
N VAL A 218 -19.07 11.42 8.29
CA VAL A 218 -18.89 9.97 8.48
C VAL A 218 -17.94 9.74 9.65
N GLN A 219 -18.51 9.30 10.78
CA GLN A 219 -17.76 8.84 11.94
C GLN A 219 -17.09 7.49 11.67
N TYR A 220 -15.77 7.41 11.84
CA TYR A 220 -15.01 6.16 11.79
C TYR A 220 -15.18 5.37 13.09
N GLY A 221 -15.91 4.26 13.03
CA GLY A 221 -16.00 3.26 14.10
C GLY A 221 -14.69 2.50 14.26
N SER A 222 -14.15 2.53 15.48
CA SER A 222 -12.96 1.80 15.92
C SER A 222 -13.25 0.31 16.08
N ALA A 223 -12.74 -0.53 15.19
CA ALA A 223 -12.59 -1.97 15.43
C ALA A 223 -11.12 -2.37 15.25
N ARG A 224 -10.49 -2.83 16.34
CA ARG A 224 -9.12 -3.37 16.35
C ARG A 224 -9.10 -4.74 15.66
N PRO A 225 -8.23 -5.00 14.68
CA PRO A 225 -7.91 -6.35 14.27
C PRO A 225 -6.76 -6.90 15.12
N THR A 226 -6.98 -8.08 15.68
CA THR A 226 -6.01 -8.96 16.33
C THR A 226 -4.88 -9.34 15.37
N ASN A 227 -3.63 -9.10 15.77
CA ASN A 227 -2.44 -9.54 15.06
C ASN A 227 -2.37 -11.07 15.03
N VAL A 228 -2.41 -11.64 13.82
CA VAL A 228 -1.99 -13.03 13.58
C VAL A 228 -0.54 -12.97 13.11
N PHE A 229 0.39 -13.26 14.01
CA PHE A 229 1.80 -13.48 13.68
C PHE A 229 1.93 -14.82 12.94
N VAL A 230 2.45 -14.79 11.71
CA VAL A 230 2.92 -16.00 11.02
C VAL A 230 4.39 -16.17 11.36
N HIS A 231 4.69 -17.13 12.24
CA HIS A 231 6.04 -17.65 12.42
C HIS A 231 6.37 -18.54 11.22
N CYS A 232 7.46 -18.25 10.52
CA CYS A 232 8.13 -19.23 9.67
C CYS A 232 9.40 -19.68 10.38
N ASP A 233 9.43 -20.93 10.80
CA ASP A 233 10.60 -21.60 11.36
C ASP A 233 11.71 -21.67 10.31
N GLY A 234 12.91 -21.26 10.72
CA GLY A 234 14.14 -21.54 9.99
C GLY A 234 14.63 -22.94 10.33
N SER A 235 14.91 -23.74 9.29
CA SER A 235 15.73 -24.94 9.43
C SER A 235 17.03 -24.71 8.66
N ALA A 236 18.12 -24.78 9.43
CA ALA A 236 19.54 -25.02 9.12
C ALA A 236 20.13 -24.44 7.83
#